data_AF-A0AAU7CDT0-F1
#
_entry.id   AF-A0AAU7CDT0-F1
#
_cell.length_a   1.000
_cell.length_b   1.000
_cell.length_c   1.000
_cell.angle_alpha   90.00
_cell.angle_beta   90.00
_cell.angle_gamma   90.00
#
_symmetry.space_group_name_H-M   'P 1'
#
loop_
_entity.id
_entity.type
_entity.pdbx_description
1 polymer ?
#
loop_
_entity_poly.entity_id
_entity_poly.type
_entity_poly.pdbx_seq_one_letter_code
_entity_poly.pdbx_strand_id
1 'polypeptide(L)'
;MSEHVLISCNQCQRELRVRVNYLGQKVVCNHCGHLFVAEAREDFNSVSIASVGVAEQNPAESPVRTEVQEQEIQQLKEELCELKTENDRLASRFVAANYQRVSLHLRAENLESQLRQAIEHIRLVQDDLAACEVVRSEANRLRVEAFALRDAAMHAIRLEDELQRLTKQAEEQRVEYEESAALNARLQEEAETLAKEREQSYRTDTTRLRGELTGLRASLDAQRLEYEGKLARANLELDQVMIERQKASSELEVIKGERDRALSERDLAVIERDRLAGELKQLGDGLTAAHEEIHGLGETLAGVALDGVRLEEEREFVSQLRNEMHTLVKERERFLDEQLEELSEKRERLELERSAVNSRWDRDRQDGLAELQKVAGQLASIRRERDDLFQTLQQTRREFEAFKNRRLDENEAQGNRERELRSIIKRLQAARQPFDK
;
A
#
# COMPACT_ATOMS: atom_id res chain seq x y z
N MET A 1 -81.77 -3.21 32.51
CA MET A 1 -81.40 -1.94 33.18
C MET A 1 -80.85 -2.33 34.54
N SER A 2 -79.63 -1.91 34.92
CA SER A 2 -79.03 -2.33 36.20
C SER A 2 -79.67 -1.55 37.36
N GLU A 3 -80.31 -2.25 38.28
CA GLU A 3 -80.83 -1.65 39.52
C GLU A 3 -79.67 -1.24 40.45
N HIS A 4 -79.79 -0.08 41.10
CA HIS A 4 -78.81 0.46 42.04
C HIS A 4 -79.51 0.80 43.36
N VAL A 5 -78.85 0.55 44.49
CA VAL A 5 -79.29 0.91 45.84
C VAL A 5 -78.41 2.03 46.37
N LEU A 6 -78.97 2.94 47.17
CA LEU A 6 -78.25 4.01 47.84
C LEU A 6 -77.80 3.53 49.24
N ILE A 7 -76.50 3.59 49.52
CA ILE A 7 -75.91 3.22 50.82
C ILE A 7 -75.02 4.36 51.30
N SER A 8 -75.09 4.73 52.59
CA SER A 8 -74.28 5.78 53.18
C SER A 8 -72.95 5.24 53.69
N CYS A 9 -71.84 5.91 53.40
CA CYS A 9 -70.52 5.50 53.92
C CYS A 9 -70.40 5.81 55.43
N ASN A 10 -69.97 4.85 56.26
CA ASN A 10 -69.83 5.01 57.72
C ASN A 10 -68.83 6.11 58.13
N GLN A 11 -67.86 6.44 57.28
CA GLN A 11 -66.82 7.41 57.61
C GLN A 11 -67.15 8.84 57.15
N CYS A 12 -67.69 9.01 55.95
CA CYS A 12 -67.96 10.35 55.39
C CYS A 12 -69.46 10.68 55.24
N GLN A 13 -70.35 9.74 55.57
CA GLN A 13 -71.82 9.87 55.55
C GLN A 13 -72.45 10.25 54.20
N ARG A 14 -71.70 10.21 53.09
CA ARG A 14 -72.21 10.48 51.74
C ARG A 14 -72.88 9.24 51.15
N GLU A 15 -73.96 9.46 50.41
CA GLU A 15 -74.69 8.40 49.70
C GLU A 15 -73.91 7.92 48.47
N LEU A 16 -73.76 6.60 48.34
CA LEU A 16 -73.11 5.92 47.23
C LEU A 16 -74.15 5.07 46.49
N ARG A 17 -74.19 5.17 45.16
CA ARG A 17 -74.97 4.28 44.31
C ARG A 17 -74.20 2.98 44.06
N VAL A 18 -74.62 1.91 44.72
CA VAL A 18 -74.00 0.58 44.60
C VAL A 18 -74.95 -0.32 43.78
N ARG A 19 -74.44 -1.07 42.80
CA ARG A 19 -75.26 -2.04 42.07
C ARG A 19 -75.65 -3.18 43.01
N VAL A 20 -76.88 -3.70 42.87
CA VAL A 20 -77.42 -4.76 43.74
C VAL A 20 -76.47 -5.98 43.86
N ASN A 21 -75.74 -6.33 42.79
CA ASN A 21 -74.78 -7.45 42.78
C ASN A 21 -73.59 -7.29 43.74
N TYR A 22 -73.34 -6.08 44.28
CA TYR A 22 -72.26 -5.81 45.23
C TYR A 22 -72.74 -5.74 46.68
N LEU A 23 -74.02 -5.99 46.96
CA LEU A 23 -74.50 -6.15 48.33
C LEU A 23 -73.81 -7.37 48.98
N GLY A 24 -73.32 -7.20 50.20
CA GLY A 24 -72.50 -8.18 50.93
C GLY A 24 -71.02 -8.20 50.52
N GLN A 25 -70.58 -7.41 49.53
CA GLN A 25 -69.16 -7.32 49.15
C GLN A 25 -68.49 -6.08 49.77
N LYS A 26 -67.17 -6.14 49.92
CA LYS A 26 -66.35 -4.98 50.32
C LYS A 26 -66.29 -3.99 49.16
N VAL A 27 -66.79 -2.79 49.39
CA VAL A 27 -66.77 -1.69 48.42
C VAL A 27 -65.95 -0.53 48.98
N VAL A 28 -65.30 0.22 48.08
CA VAL A 28 -64.52 1.41 48.43
C VAL A 28 -65.38 2.65 48.22
N CYS A 29 -65.48 3.52 49.21
CA CYS A 29 -66.15 4.80 49.06
C CYS A 29 -65.40 5.69 48.05
N ASN A 30 -66.07 6.09 46.96
CA ASN A 30 -65.49 6.99 45.94
C ASN A 30 -65.15 8.40 46.46
N HIS A 31 -65.57 8.76 47.68
CA HIS A 31 -65.31 10.07 48.26
C HIS A 31 -64.15 10.09 49.28
N CYS A 32 -63.97 9.03 50.06
CA CYS A 32 -62.97 9.00 51.15
C CYS A 32 -62.01 7.80 51.10
N GLY A 33 -62.20 6.85 50.17
CA GLY A 33 -61.33 5.68 50.05
C GLY A 33 -61.54 4.61 51.14
N HIS A 34 -62.47 4.81 52.07
CA HIS A 34 -62.76 3.83 53.11
C HIS A 34 -63.40 2.56 52.53
N LEU A 35 -62.88 1.40 52.94
CA LEU A 35 -63.40 0.08 52.61
C LEU A 35 -64.44 -0.34 53.64
N PHE A 36 -65.68 -0.57 53.20
CA PHE A 36 -66.76 -1.08 54.06
C PHE A 36 -67.60 -2.11 53.31
N VAL A 37 -68.36 -2.93 54.03
CA VAL A 37 -69.24 -3.94 53.42
C VAL A 37 -70.60 -3.32 53.13
N ALA A 38 -71.09 -3.46 51.89
CA ALA A 38 -72.39 -2.93 51.48
C ALA A 38 -73.53 -3.80 52.02
N GLU A 39 -74.01 -3.54 53.23
CA GLU A 39 -75.14 -4.25 53.83
C GLU A 39 -76.48 -3.61 53.42
N ALA A 40 -77.45 -4.42 53.02
CA ALA A 40 -78.80 -3.94 52.71
C ALA A 40 -79.53 -3.63 54.02
N ARG A 41 -79.85 -2.36 54.26
CA ARG A 41 -80.57 -1.95 55.46
C ARG A 41 -82.04 -2.35 55.34
N GLU A 42 -82.45 -3.41 56.04
CA GLU A 42 -83.86 -3.76 56.22
C GLU A 42 -84.47 -2.84 57.28
N ASP A 43 -85.12 -1.77 56.86
CA ASP A 43 -85.91 -0.93 57.77
C ASP A 43 -87.19 -1.68 58.20
N PHE A 44 -87.16 -2.32 59.36
CA PHE A 44 -88.34 -2.87 60.06
C PHE A 44 -88.43 -2.38 61.51
N ASN A 45 -89.43 -1.53 61.74
CA ASN A 45 -90.40 -1.53 62.85
C ASN A 45 -90.02 -1.94 64.30
N SER A 46 -90.14 -0.94 65.19
CA SER A 46 -90.94 -0.96 66.45
C SER A 46 -90.46 -1.70 67.71
N VAL A 47 -91.00 -1.20 68.86
CA VAL A 47 -91.07 -1.74 70.24
C VAL A 47 -90.16 -0.97 71.22
N SER A 48 -90.59 0.09 71.92
CA SER A 48 -91.58 0.16 73.03
C SER A 48 -91.42 -0.94 74.09
N ILE A 49 -90.65 -0.67 75.15
CA ILE A 49 -90.90 -1.26 76.48
C ILE A 49 -90.89 -0.14 77.51
N ALA A 50 -92.03 -0.06 78.19
CA ALA A 50 -92.41 0.90 79.21
C ALA A 50 -92.01 0.45 80.62
N SER A 51 -92.15 1.39 81.56
CA SER A 51 -92.62 1.26 82.95
C SER A 51 -91.97 0.22 83.89
N VAL A 52 -91.54 0.69 85.07
CA VAL A 52 -92.20 0.36 86.35
C VAL A 52 -92.03 1.52 87.33
N GLY A 53 -93.14 2.19 87.67
CA GLY A 53 -93.34 2.85 88.96
C GLY A 53 -94.32 2.00 89.79
N VAL A 54 -94.13 1.97 91.11
CA VAL A 54 -95.06 1.44 92.13
C VAL A 54 -94.73 2.22 93.41
N ALA A 55 -95.50 3.24 93.82
CA ALA A 55 -96.79 3.20 94.53
C ALA A 55 -96.67 2.81 96.02
N GLU A 56 -96.51 3.85 96.84
CA GLU A 56 -97.26 4.21 98.04
C GLU A 56 -98.49 3.33 98.39
N GLN A 57 -98.55 2.79 99.62
CA GLN A 57 -99.76 2.58 100.44
C GLN A 57 -99.45 2.00 101.85
N ASN A 58 -99.95 2.69 102.89
CA ASN A 58 -100.22 2.26 104.28
C ASN A 58 -101.66 1.64 104.34
N PRO A 59 -102.29 1.16 105.46
CA PRO A 59 -101.88 0.89 106.86
C PRO A 59 -102.48 -0.42 107.52
N ALA A 60 -102.31 -0.58 108.85
CA ALA A 60 -103.24 -1.16 109.88
C ALA A 60 -103.00 -2.56 110.53
N GLU A 61 -102.57 -2.51 111.81
CA GLU A 61 -103.02 -3.21 113.04
C GLU A 61 -103.20 -4.75 113.18
N SER A 62 -102.45 -5.34 114.14
CA SER A 62 -102.96 -6.31 115.16
C SER A 62 -101.90 -6.59 116.25
N PRO A 63 -102.23 -6.56 117.57
CA PRO A 63 -101.22 -6.61 118.64
C PRO A 63 -101.31 -7.89 119.49
N VAL A 64 -100.79 -9.04 119.04
CA VAL A 64 -100.44 -10.19 119.91
C VAL A 64 -99.39 -11.05 119.20
N ARG A 65 -98.10 -10.71 119.27
CA ARG A 65 -96.98 -11.57 118.78
C ARG A 65 -95.58 -11.10 119.20
N THR A 66 -95.46 -10.35 120.30
CA THR A 66 -94.21 -9.69 120.71
C THR A 66 -93.05 -10.66 120.98
N GLU A 67 -93.28 -11.86 121.54
CA GLU A 67 -92.16 -12.78 121.86
C GLU A 67 -91.66 -13.59 120.64
N VAL A 68 -92.55 -14.02 119.73
CA VAL A 68 -92.15 -14.72 118.48
C VAL A 68 -91.51 -13.72 117.52
N GLN A 69 -92.04 -12.50 117.44
CA GLN A 69 -91.42 -11.42 116.67
C GLN A 69 -90.09 -10.98 117.28
N GLU A 70 -89.92 -10.98 118.60
CA GLU A 70 -88.63 -10.70 119.23
C GLU A 70 -87.59 -11.78 118.91
N GLN A 71 -87.97 -13.06 118.87
CA GLN A 71 -87.08 -14.15 118.44
C GLN A 71 -86.74 -14.06 116.94
N GLU A 72 -87.71 -13.77 116.08
CA GLU A 72 -87.48 -13.51 114.65
C GLU A 72 -86.60 -12.28 114.44
N ILE A 73 -86.81 -11.20 115.21
CA ILE A 73 -85.96 -10.01 115.21
C ILE A 73 -84.54 -10.37 115.67
N GLN A 74 -84.37 -11.27 116.62
CA GLN A 74 -83.06 -11.70 117.10
C GLN A 74 -82.33 -12.58 116.07
N GLN A 75 -83.02 -13.54 115.45
CA GLN A 75 -82.48 -14.35 114.35
C GLN A 75 -82.11 -13.48 113.14
N LEU A 76 -82.99 -12.55 112.75
CA LEU A 76 -82.70 -11.60 111.68
C LEU A 76 -81.52 -10.68 112.03
N LYS A 77 -81.30 -10.34 113.30
CA LYS A 77 -80.11 -9.59 113.73
C LYS A 77 -78.83 -10.41 113.61
N GLU A 78 -78.87 -11.69 113.95
CA GLU A 78 -77.74 -12.61 113.80
C GLU A 78 -77.42 -12.84 112.32
N GLU A 79 -78.43 -13.12 111.49
CA GLU A 79 -78.30 -13.24 110.04
C GLU A 79 -77.80 -11.92 109.40
N LEU A 80 -78.30 -10.77 109.84
CA LEU A 80 -77.79 -9.47 109.41
C LEU A 80 -76.33 -9.26 109.82
N CYS A 81 -75.93 -9.78 110.98
CA CYS A 81 -74.54 -9.71 111.44
C CYS A 81 -73.65 -10.61 110.56
N GLU A 82 -74.05 -11.86 110.31
CA GLU A 82 -73.32 -12.78 109.43
C GLU A 82 -73.22 -12.25 108.00
N LEU A 83 -74.34 -11.82 107.41
CA LEU A 83 -74.38 -11.20 106.10
C LEU A 83 -73.52 -9.94 106.05
N LYS A 84 -73.47 -9.14 107.12
CA LYS A 84 -72.58 -7.97 107.19
C LYS A 84 -71.12 -8.38 107.19
N THR A 85 -70.73 -9.39 107.99
CA THR A 85 -69.34 -9.88 107.99
C THR A 85 -68.91 -10.50 106.66
N GLU A 86 -69.81 -11.26 106.01
CA GLU A 86 -69.53 -11.83 104.69
C GLU A 86 -69.50 -10.74 103.62
N ASN A 87 -70.37 -9.72 103.72
CA ASN A 87 -70.32 -8.55 102.84
C ASN A 87 -69.01 -7.76 103.04
N ASP A 88 -68.56 -7.56 104.28
CA ASP A 88 -67.27 -6.93 104.58
C ASP A 88 -66.10 -7.76 104.02
N ARG A 89 -66.19 -9.09 104.09
CA ARG A 89 -65.20 -10.01 103.50
C ARG A 89 -65.20 -9.94 101.97
N LEU A 90 -66.37 -9.96 101.33
CA LEU A 90 -66.52 -9.84 99.88
C LEU A 90 -66.08 -8.46 99.39
N ALA A 91 -66.40 -7.40 100.13
CA ALA A 91 -65.91 -6.05 99.88
C ALA A 91 -64.39 -5.99 99.96
N SER A 92 -63.77 -6.61 100.97
CA SER A 92 -62.31 -6.71 101.10
C SER A 92 -61.67 -7.47 99.95
N ARG A 93 -62.26 -8.60 99.52
CA ARG A 93 -61.81 -9.36 98.34
C ARG A 93 -61.96 -8.57 97.06
N PHE A 94 -63.07 -7.84 96.90
CA PHE A 94 -63.32 -6.99 95.75
C PHE A 94 -62.29 -5.85 95.69
N VAL A 95 -62.00 -5.19 96.80
CA VAL A 95 -60.96 -4.16 96.90
C VAL A 95 -59.58 -4.73 96.56
N ALA A 96 -59.22 -5.91 97.09
CA ALA A 96 -57.95 -6.57 96.77
C ALA A 96 -57.84 -6.95 95.28
N ALA A 97 -58.91 -7.50 94.70
CA ALA A 97 -58.96 -7.83 93.28
C ALA A 97 -58.90 -6.56 92.40
N ASN A 98 -59.57 -5.48 92.80
CA ASN A 98 -59.48 -4.19 92.10
C ASN A 98 -58.06 -3.62 92.18
N TYR A 99 -57.40 -3.71 93.34
CA TYR A 99 -56.00 -3.31 93.49
C TYR A 99 -55.08 -4.11 92.56
N GLN A 100 -55.24 -5.44 92.51
CA GLN A 100 -54.48 -6.29 91.59
C GLN A 100 -54.75 -5.94 90.12
N ARG A 101 -56.02 -5.70 89.75
CA ARG A 101 -56.38 -5.29 88.39
C ARG A 101 -55.71 -3.97 88.00
N VAL A 102 -55.76 -2.97 88.87
CA VAL A 102 -55.12 -1.66 88.64
C VAL A 102 -53.59 -1.82 88.55
N SER A 103 -52.98 -2.61 89.43
CA SER A 103 -51.54 -2.89 89.40
C SER A 103 -51.10 -3.56 88.09
N LEU A 104 -51.86 -4.56 87.61
CA LEU A 104 -51.60 -5.20 86.32
C LEU A 104 -51.82 -4.25 85.15
N HIS A 105 -52.83 -3.38 85.22
CA HIS A 105 -53.08 -2.39 84.18
C HIS A 105 -51.92 -1.40 84.05
N LEU A 106 -51.44 -0.85 85.18
CA LEU A 106 -50.25 0.02 85.19
C LEU A 106 -49.01 -0.68 84.65
N ARG A 107 -48.84 -1.98 84.97
CA ARG A 107 -47.72 -2.78 84.44
C ARG A 107 -47.85 -3.01 82.94
N ALA A 108 -49.05 -3.26 82.43
CA ALA A 108 -49.31 -3.39 81.00
C ALA A 108 -49.02 -2.08 80.27
N GLU A 109 -49.50 -0.93 80.77
CA GLU A 109 -49.21 0.39 80.22
C GLU A 109 -47.71 0.70 80.19
N ASN A 110 -46.98 0.33 81.26
CA ASN A 110 -45.53 0.49 81.28
C ASN A 110 -44.83 -0.38 80.22
N LEU A 111 -45.22 -1.65 80.07
CA LEU A 111 -44.66 -2.54 79.04
C LEU A 111 -45.02 -2.07 77.62
N GLU A 112 -46.22 -1.54 77.40
CA GLU A 112 -46.62 -0.95 76.13
C GLU A 112 -45.82 0.32 75.81
N SER A 113 -45.53 1.15 76.83
CA SER A 113 -44.64 2.30 76.68
C SER A 113 -43.22 1.87 76.31
N GLN A 114 -42.69 0.84 76.99
CA GLN A 114 -41.38 0.26 76.67
C GLN A 114 -41.33 -0.35 75.27
N LEU A 115 -42.38 -1.05 74.85
CA LEU A 115 -42.48 -1.62 73.50
C LEU A 115 -42.51 -0.51 72.44
N ARG A 116 -43.28 0.57 72.68
CA ARG A 116 -43.30 1.74 71.80
C ARG A 116 -41.92 2.39 71.69
N GLN A 117 -41.21 2.57 72.82
CA GLN A 117 -39.85 3.09 72.82
C GLN A 117 -38.87 2.19 72.06
N ALA A 118 -38.96 0.86 72.25
CA ALA A 118 -38.12 -0.10 71.54
C ALA A 118 -38.37 -0.10 70.03
N ILE A 119 -39.64 -0.01 69.59
CA ILE A 119 -39.99 0.11 68.18
C ILE A 119 -39.41 1.38 67.57
N GLU A 120 -39.50 2.51 68.28
CA GLU A 120 -38.94 3.77 67.80
C GLU A 120 -37.41 3.72 67.71
N HIS A 121 -36.75 3.10 68.69
CA HIS A 121 -35.30 2.88 68.63
C HIS A 121 -34.89 1.97 67.46
N ILE A 122 -35.66 0.91 67.18
CA ILE A 122 -35.41 0.04 66.01
C ILE A 122 -35.55 0.83 64.71
N ARG A 123 -36.55 1.71 64.60
CA ARG A 123 -36.73 2.58 63.43
C ARG A 123 -35.55 3.52 63.23
N LEU A 124 -35.09 4.20 64.29
CA LEU A 124 -33.92 5.08 64.22
C LEU A 124 -32.66 4.32 63.75
N VAL A 125 -32.42 3.12 64.28
CA VAL A 125 -31.28 2.28 63.84
C VAL A 125 -31.45 1.83 62.38
N GLN A 126 -32.67 1.52 61.93
CA GLN A 126 -32.93 1.17 60.53
C GLN A 126 -32.68 2.36 59.59
N ASP A 127 -33.09 3.56 59.99
CA ASP A 127 -32.83 4.78 59.23
C ASP A 127 -31.32 5.10 59.16
N ASP A 128 -30.60 4.93 60.28
CA ASP A 128 -29.14 5.08 60.33
C ASP A 128 -28.42 4.05 59.45
N LEU A 129 -28.87 2.79 59.47
CA LEU A 129 -28.32 1.74 58.60
C LEU A 129 -28.57 2.05 57.13
N ALA A 130 -29.78 2.52 56.78
CA ALA A 130 -30.10 2.93 55.41
C ALA A 130 -29.21 4.11 54.97
N ALA A 131 -29.00 5.11 55.83
CA ALA A 131 -28.08 6.21 55.57
C ALA A 131 -26.63 5.72 55.38
N CYS A 132 -26.17 4.78 56.19
CA CYS A 132 -24.84 4.16 56.04
C CYS A 132 -24.70 3.39 54.71
N GLU A 133 -25.74 2.69 54.26
CA GLU A 133 -25.74 1.99 52.97
C GLU A 133 -25.63 2.96 51.80
N VAL A 134 -26.32 4.10 51.85
CA VAL A 134 -26.19 5.16 50.84
C VAL A 134 -24.75 5.67 50.78
N VAL A 135 -24.15 6.03 51.92
CA VAL A 135 -22.75 6.49 51.98
C VAL A 135 -21.78 5.41 51.49
N ARG A 136 -22.03 4.14 51.81
CA ARG A 136 -21.22 3.02 51.33
C ARG A 136 -21.31 2.83 49.83
N SER A 137 -22.50 2.98 49.26
CA SER A 137 -22.73 2.90 47.81
C SER A 137 -22.01 4.04 47.07
N GLU A 138 -22.05 5.25 47.64
CA GLU A 138 -21.33 6.40 47.10
C GLU A 138 -19.82 6.25 47.20
N ALA A 139 -19.30 5.75 48.33
CA ALA A 139 -17.88 5.45 48.48
C ALA A 139 -17.41 4.38 47.47
N ASN A 140 -18.24 3.37 47.19
CA ASN A 140 -17.94 2.37 46.16
C ASN A 140 -17.97 2.97 44.76
N ARG A 141 -18.95 3.83 44.45
CA ARG A 141 -18.99 4.58 43.18
C ARG A 141 -17.72 5.40 42.97
N LEU A 142 -17.32 6.18 43.97
CA LEU A 142 -16.10 7.00 43.91
C LEU A 142 -14.82 6.16 43.78
N ARG A 143 -14.76 4.97 44.38
CA ARG A 143 -13.64 4.03 44.18
C ARG A 143 -13.54 3.53 42.75
N VAL A 144 -14.68 3.20 42.12
CA VAL A 144 -14.72 2.78 40.71
C VAL A 144 -14.32 3.94 39.80
N GLU A 145 -14.83 5.14 40.04
CA GLU A 145 -14.45 6.35 39.31
C GLU A 145 -12.93 6.64 39.45
N ALA A 146 -12.38 6.53 40.67
CA ALA A 146 -10.94 6.71 40.90
C ALA A 146 -10.10 5.65 40.19
N PHE A 147 -10.56 4.40 40.11
CA PHE A 147 -9.88 3.34 39.35
C PHE A 147 -9.91 3.64 37.84
N ALA A 148 -11.07 4.05 37.30
CA ALA A 148 -11.20 4.42 35.90
C ALA A 148 -10.31 5.61 35.52
N LEU A 149 -10.20 6.63 36.39
CA LEU A 149 -9.30 7.76 36.18
C LEU A 149 -7.82 7.36 36.21
N ARG A 150 -7.44 6.41 37.07
CA ARG A 150 -6.07 5.87 37.08
C ARG A 150 -5.75 5.08 35.83
N ASP A 151 -6.67 4.27 35.34
CA ASP A 151 -6.49 3.52 34.10
C ASP A 151 -6.38 4.46 32.89
N ALA A 152 -7.23 5.50 32.85
CA ALA A 152 -7.14 6.56 31.85
C ALA A 152 -5.80 7.32 31.90
N ALA A 153 -5.29 7.63 33.10
CA ALA A 153 -3.98 8.27 33.28
C ALA A 153 -2.83 7.36 32.80
N MET A 154 -2.89 6.05 33.08
CA MET A 154 -1.90 5.09 32.59
C MET A 154 -1.94 4.96 31.07
N HIS A 155 -3.14 5.01 30.45
CA HIS A 155 -3.28 5.02 29.01
C HIS A 155 -2.70 6.30 28.39
N ALA A 156 -2.92 7.46 29.02
CA ALA A 156 -2.34 8.73 28.57
C ALA A 156 -0.79 8.68 28.58
N ILE A 157 -0.18 8.16 29.65
CA ILE A 157 1.28 7.98 29.72
C ILE A 157 1.78 7.06 28.59
N ARG A 158 1.08 5.96 28.29
CA ARG A 158 1.45 5.07 27.17
C ARG A 158 1.40 5.79 25.82
N LEU A 159 0.38 6.61 25.59
CA LEU A 159 0.27 7.40 24.37
C LEU A 159 1.37 8.47 24.29
N GLU A 160 1.76 9.09 25.40
CA GLU A 160 2.89 10.02 25.46
C GLU A 160 4.21 9.31 25.10
N ASP A 161 4.46 8.12 25.64
CA ASP A 161 5.63 7.30 25.29
C ASP A 161 5.64 6.91 23.80
N GLU A 162 4.48 6.54 23.24
CA GLU A 162 4.33 6.24 21.80
C GLU A 162 4.58 7.47 20.94
N LEU A 163 4.04 8.64 21.31
CA LEU A 163 4.29 9.90 20.62
C LEU A 163 5.78 10.28 20.66
N GLN A 164 6.45 10.11 21.81
CA GLN A 164 7.89 10.35 21.92
C GLN A 164 8.70 9.40 21.02
N ARG A 165 8.35 8.11 20.97
CA ARG A 165 8.99 7.14 20.06
C ARG A 165 8.81 7.51 18.60
N LEU A 166 7.59 7.87 18.19
CA LEU A 166 7.30 8.29 16.82
C LEU A 166 8.00 9.60 16.45
N THR A 167 8.13 10.53 17.41
CA THR A 167 8.85 11.79 17.21
C THR A 167 10.34 11.53 17.00
N LYS A 168 10.94 10.66 17.83
CA LYS A 168 12.33 10.25 17.67
C LYS A 168 12.58 9.53 16.34
N GLN A 169 11.68 8.64 15.93
CA GLN A 169 11.77 7.97 14.62
C GLN A 169 11.68 8.96 13.46
N ALA A 170 10.81 9.98 13.56
CA ALA A 170 10.71 11.02 12.54
C ALA A 170 11.98 11.90 12.48
N GLU A 171 12.63 12.16 13.62
CA GLU A 171 13.92 12.86 13.67
C GLU A 171 15.05 12.01 13.06
N GLU A 172 15.14 10.73 13.42
CA GLU A 172 16.10 9.78 12.84
C GLU A 172 15.96 9.71 11.31
N GLN A 173 14.73 9.57 10.80
CA GLN A 173 14.46 9.58 9.36
C GLN A 173 14.82 10.91 8.69
N ARG A 174 14.60 12.05 9.35
CA ARG A 174 15.00 13.37 8.82
C ARG A 174 16.51 13.48 8.68
N VAL A 175 17.26 13.02 9.68
CA VAL A 175 18.73 12.99 9.61
C VAL A 175 19.20 12.09 8.47
N GLU A 176 18.62 10.89 8.31
CA GLU A 176 18.93 9.99 7.19
C GLU A 176 18.64 10.65 5.83
N TYR A 177 17.52 11.37 5.70
CA TYR A 177 17.19 12.12 4.49
C TYR A 177 18.18 13.25 4.22
N GLU A 178 18.57 14.01 5.24
CA GLU A 178 19.58 15.08 5.11
C GLU A 178 20.95 14.54 4.72
N GLU A 179 21.38 13.42 5.31
CA GLU A 179 22.62 12.73 4.94
C GLU A 179 22.58 12.22 3.49
N SER A 180 21.46 11.62 3.07
CA SER A 180 21.27 11.16 1.68
C SER A 180 21.27 12.33 0.69
N ALA A 181 20.66 13.46 1.06
CA ALA A 181 20.64 14.66 0.24
C ALA A 181 22.05 15.27 0.13
N ALA A 182 22.80 15.31 1.22
CA ALA A 182 24.20 15.77 1.23
C ALA A 182 25.10 14.85 0.38
N LEU A 183 24.91 13.54 0.44
CA LEU A 183 25.64 12.58 -0.40
C LEU A 183 25.32 12.79 -1.89
N ASN A 184 24.04 12.96 -2.23
CA ASN A 184 23.62 13.21 -3.61
C ASN A 184 24.18 14.55 -4.14
N ALA A 185 24.22 15.59 -3.31
CA ALA A 185 24.83 16.86 -3.67
C ALA A 185 26.34 16.71 -3.99
N ARG A 186 27.08 15.94 -3.18
CA ARG A 186 28.50 15.65 -3.43
C ARG A 186 28.70 14.85 -4.72
N LEU A 187 27.89 13.82 -4.95
CA LEU A 187 27.94 13.03 -6.19
C LEU A 187 27.61 13.89 -7.42
N GLN A 188 26.71 14.85 -7.29
CA GLN A 188 26.40 15.79 -8.36
C GLN A 188 27.57 16.75 -8.62
N GLU A 189 28.20 17.30 -7.58
CA GLU A 189 29.41 18.12 -7.73
C GLU A 189 30.56 17.33 -8.39
N GLU A 190 30.80 16.09 -7.97
CA GLU A 190 31.79 15.18 -8.59
C GLU A 190 31.45 14.86 -10.06
N ALA A 191 30.17 14.66 -10.39
CA ALA A 191 29.74 14.44 -11.76
C ALA A 191 29.98 15.70 -12.62
N GLU A 192 29.74 16.90 -12.07
CA GLU A 192 29.99 18.16 -12.74
C GLU A 192 31.49 18.44 -12.93
N THR A 193 32.34 18.11 -11.97
CA THR A 193 33.80 18.25 -12.12
C THR A 193 34.33 17.30 -13.19
N LEU A 194 33.94 16.02 -13.16
CA LEU A 194 34.31 15.04 -14.19
C LEU A 194 33.78 15.43 -15.58
N ALA A 195 32.58 16.01 -15.66
CA ALA A 195 32.04 16.51 -16.92
C ALA A 195 32.87 17.69 -17.47
N LYS A 196 33.27 18.64 -16.60
CA LYS A 196 34.14 19.77 -16.98
C LYS A 196 35.53 19.29 -17.42
N GLU A 197 36.13 18.32 -16.73
CA GLU A 197 37.41 17.72 -17.10
C GLU A 197 37.34 17.01 -18.45
N ARG A 198 36.28 16.21 -18.68
CA ARG A 198 36.04 15.58 -19.99
C ARG A 198 35.86 16.61 -21.10
N GLU A 199 35.10 17.68 -20.85
CA GLU A 199 34.92 18.75 -21.83
C GLU A 199 36.25 19.46 -22.13
N GLN A 200 37.07 19.72 -21.12
CA GLN A 200 38.40 20.29 -21.31
C GLN A 200 39.30 19.35 -22.12
N SER A 201 39.33 18.06 -21.83
CA SER A 201 40.06 17.05 -22.60
C SER A 201 39.60 17.04 -24.06
N TYR A 202 38.28 17.03 -24.30
CA TYR A 202 37.75 17.08 -25.66
C TYR A 202 38.12 18.37 -26.38
N ARG A 203 38.13 19.52 -25.69
CA ARG A 203 38.58 20.79 -26.26
C ARG A 203 40.07 20.74 -26.62
N THR A 204 40.93 20.19 -25.76
CA THR A 204 42.37 20.06 -26.05
C THR A 204 42.64 19.08 -27.19
N ASP A 205 41.91 17.97 -27.26
CA ASP A 205 42.04 17.01 -28.35
C ASP A 205 41.54 17.60 -29.66
N THR A 206 40.42 18.34 -29.63
CA THR A 206 39.89 19.01 -30.82
C THR A 206 40.85 20.08 -31.34
N THR A 207 41.49 20.87 -30.47
CA THR A 207 42.48 21.86 -30.90
C THR A 207 43.75 21.19 -31.44
N ARG A 208 44.21 20.12 -30.80
CA ARG A 208 45.36 19.32 -31.26
C ARG A 208 45.09 18.71 -32.64
N LEU A 209 44.00 17.97 -32.81
CA LEU A 209 43.63 17.34 -34.08
C LEU A 209 43.40 18.38 -35.18
N ARG A 210 42.83 19.54 -34.85
CA ARG A 210 42.73 20.67 -35.79
C ARG A 210 44.11 21.15 -36.22
N GLY A 211 45.04 21.28 -35.28
CA GLY A 211 46.45 21.60 -35.55
C GLY A 211 47.12 20.58 -36.47
N GLU A 212 46.98 19.29 -36.17
CA GLU A 212 47.50 18.19 -37.00
C GLU A 212 46.90 18.23 -38.42
N LEU A 213 45.59 18.41 -38.55
CA LEU A 213 44.92 18.56 -39.85
C LEU A 213 45.41 19.79 -40.63
N THR A 214 45.63 20.92 -39.97
CA THR A 214 46.21 22.10 -40.63
C THR A 214 47.64 21.86 -41.09
N GLY A 215 48.45 21.16 -40.29
CA GLY A 215 49.82 20.78 -40.65
C GLY A 215 49.86 19.82 -41.84
N LEU A 216 49.00 18.80 -41.85
CA LEU A 216 48.89 17.86 -42.98
C LEU A 216 48.41 18.54 -44.26
N ARG A 217 47.45 19.47 -44.17
CA ARG A 217 47.01 20.27 -45.32
C ARG A 217 48.15 21.11 -45.88
N ALA A 218 48.88 21.83 -45.03
CA ALA A 218 50.03 22.62 -45.47
C ALA A 218 51.12 21.75 -46.11
N SER A 219 51.37 20.55 -45.57
CA SER A 219 52.31 19.59 -46.16
C SER A 219 51.84 19.09 -47.53
N LEU A 220 50.54 18.78 -47.68
CA LEU A 220 49.95 18.38 -48.95
C LEU A 220 50.03 19.50 -49.98
N ASP A 221 49.73 20.74 -49.59
CA ASP A 221 49.82 21.91 -50.46
C ASP A 221 51.27 22.17 -50.90
N ALA A 222 52.23 22.03 -49.99
CA ALA A 222 53.66 22.12 -50.33
C ALA A 222 54.08 21.03 -51.32
N GLN A 223 53.65 19.78 -51.12
CA GLN A 223 53.91 18.69 -52.07
C GLN A 223 53.26 18.98 -53.44
N ARG A 224 52.02 19.47 -53.46
CA ARG A 224 51.34 19.87 -54.71
C ARG A 224 52.14 20.92 -55.46
N LEU A 225 52.57 21.99 -54.79
CA LEU A 225 53.40 23.02 -55.40
C LEU A 225 54.74 22.47 -55.91
N GLU A 226 55.36 21.52 -55.19
CA GLU A 226 56.58 20.86 -55.64
C GLU A 226 56.35 20.03 -56.91
N TYR A 227 55.25 19.26 -56.96
CA TYR A 227 54.86 18.48 -58.14
C TYR A 227 54.47 19.38 -59.31
N GLU A 228 53.75 20.47 -59.09
CA GLU A 228 53.45 21.48 -60.11
C GLU A 228 54.75 22.10 -60.65
N GLY A 229 55.72 22.40 -59.79
CA GLY A 229 57.04 22.88 -60.19
C GLY A 229 57.87 21.84 -60.95
N LYS A 230 57.75 20.54 -60.62
CA LYS A 230 58.36 19.45 -61.39
C LYS A 230 57.70 19.30 -62.76
N LEU A 231 56.37 19.36 -62.82
CA LEU A 231 55.59 19.28 -64.05
C LEU A 231 55.90 20.46 -64.98
N ALA A 232 55.99 21.68 -64.44
CA ALA A 232 56.36 22.87 -65.20
C ALA A 232 57.77 22.74 -65.82
N ARG A 233 58.73 22.17 -65.08
CA ARG A 233 60.08 21.88 -65.60
C ARG A 233 60.06 20.83 -66.71
N ALA A 234 59.34 19.72 -66.50
CA ALA A 234 59.21 18.67 -67.51
C ALA A 234 58.54 19.20 -68.79
N ASN A 235 57.53 20.06 -68.67
CA ASN A 235 56.90 20.71 -69.83
C ASN A 235 57.88 21.63 -70.57
N LEU A 236 58.70 22.41 -69.84
CA LEU A 236 59.72 23.24 -70.45
C LEU A 236 60.78 22.41 -71.20
N GLU A 237 61.21 21.29 -70.61
CA GLU A 237 62.12 20.34 -71.25
C GLU A 237 61.49 19.73 -72.51
N LEU A 238 60.20 19.36 -72.45
CA LEU A 238 59.47 18.87 -73.62
C LEU A 238 59.39 19.92 -74.73
N ASP A 239 59.11 21.18 -74.40
CA ASP A 239 59.09 22.28 -75.35
C ASP A 239 60.49 22.50 -75.99
N GLN A 240 61.56 22.40 -75.20
CA GLN A 240 62.93 22.47 -75.71
C GLN A 240 63.24 21.32 -76.67
N VAL A 241 62.89 20.08 -76.31
CA VAL A 241 63.05 18.91 -77.17
C VAL A 241 62.24 19.07 -78.46
N MET A 242 61.04 19.64 -78.39
CA MET A 242 60.22 19.92 -79.57
C MET A 242 60.88 20.96 -80.49
N ILE A 243 61.47 22.02 -79.94
CA ILE A 243 62.24 23.01 -80.70
C ILE A 243 63.47 22.36 -81.35
N GLU A 244 64.22 21.56 -80.60
CA GLU A 244 65.40 20.85 -81.12
C GLU A 244 65.02 19.87 -82.22
N ARG A 245 63.94 19.10 -82.05
CA ARG A 245 63.39 18.23 -83.08
C ARG A 245 62.99 19.01 -84.33
N GLN A 246 62.37 20.18 -84.18
CA GLN A 246 61.98 21.02 -85.31
C GLN A 246 63.22 21.57 -86.04
N LYS A 247 64.26 21.98 -85.31
CA LYS A 247 65.55 22.38 -85.88
C LYS A 247 66.18 21.22 -86.66
N ALA A 248 66.31 20.05 -86.04
CA ALA A 248 66.85 18.85 -86.70
C ALA A 248 66.02 18.47 -87.93
N SER A 249 64.70 18.59 -87.88
CA SER A 249 63.83 18.38 -89.04
C SER A 249 64.11 19.37 -90.17
N SER A 250 64.31 20.66 -89.85
CA SER A 250 64.67 21.68 -90.84
C SER A 250 66.05 21.46 -91.43
N GLU A 251 67.02 21.04 -90.61
CA GLU A 251 68.37 20.66 -91.06
C GLU A 251 68.31 19.45 -92.00
N LEU A 252 67.50 18.44 -91.66
CA LEU A 252 67.26 17.29 -92.54
C LEU A 252 66.60 17.69 -93.87
N GLU A 253 65.70 18.67 -93.89
CA GLU A 253 65.14 19.19 -95.14
C GLU A 253 66.18 19.93 -95.98
N VAL A 254 67.07 20.71 -95.36
CA VAL A 254 68.20 21.34 -96.05
C VAL A 254 69.13 20.28 -96.64
N ILE A 255 69.52 19.27 -95.85
CA ILE A 255 70.37 18.16 -96.31
C ILE A 255 69.68 17.38 -97.43
N LYS A 256 68.37 17.12 -97.34
CA LYS A 256 67.61 16.51 -98.44
C LYS A 256 67.65 17.38 -99.69
N GLY A 257 67.46 18.69 -99.56
CA GLY A 257 67.55 19.62 -100.67
C GLY A 257 68.95 19.66 -101.30
N GLU A 258 70.01 19.61 -100.49
CA GLU A 258 71.40 19.52 -100.96
C GLU A 258 71.69 18.19 -101.65
N ARG A 259 71.22 17.08 -101.08
CA ARG A 259 71.29 15.77 -101.72
C ARG A 259 70.56 15.76 -103.04
N ASP A 260 69.36 16.34 -103.12
CA ASP A 260 68.57 16.38 -104.35
C ASP A 260 69.22 17.29 -105.41
N ARG A 261 69.87 18.39 -105.00
CA ARG A 261 70.75 19.18 -105.89
C ARG A 261 71.95 18.36 -106.36
N ALA A 262 72.66 17.68 -105.48
CA ALA A 262 73.79 16.82 -105.83
C ALA A 262 73.37 15.66 -106.73
N LEU A 263 72.17 15.10 -106.54
CA LEU A 263 71.57 14.12 -107.44
C LEU A 263 71.24 14.73 -108.79
N SER A 264 70.70 15.95 -108.82
CA SER A 264 70.43 16.67 -110.08
C SER A 264 71.72 17.03 -110.81
N GLU A 265 72.77 17.44 -110.10
CA GLU A 265 74.11 17.68 -110.65
C GLU A 265 74.74 16.38 -111.14
N ARG A 266 74.61 15.29 -110.39
CA ARG A 266 75.02 13.95 -110.83
C ARG A 266 74.25 13.55 -112.08
N ASP A 267 72.94 13.76 -112.13
CA ASP A 267 72.11 13.39 -113.27
C ASP A 267 72.43 14.27 -114.49
N LEU A 268 72.73 15.55 -114.30
CA LEU A 268 73.27 16.42 -115.34
C LEU A 268 74.66 15.97 -115.80
N ALA A 269 75.54 15.59 -114.89
CA ALA A 269 76.84 15.02 -115.20
C ALA A 269 76.71 13.66 -115.88
N VAL A 270 75.66 12.88 -115.59
CA VAL A 270 75.32 11.64 -116.28
C VAL A 270 74.79 11.94 -117.67
N ILE A 271 73.93 12.94 -117.84
CA ILE A 271 73.47 13.39 -119.17
C ILE A 271 74.64 13.92 -119.99
N GLU A 272 75.56 14.66 -119.37
CA GLU A 272 76.77 15.17 -120.02
C GLU A 272 77.76 14.05 -120.31
N ARG A 273 77.93 13.08 -119.40
CA ARG A 273 78.66 11.84 -119.64
C ARG A 273 78.01 11.03 -120.76
N ASP A 274 76.69 10.96 -120.85
CA ASP A 274 75.96 10.20 -121.86
C ASP A 274 75.97 10.92 -123.21
N ARG A 275 75.98 12.26 -123.20
CA ARG A 275 76.25 13.11 -124.36
C ARG A 275 77.69 12.92 -124.83
N LEU A 276 78.67 12.99 -123.93
CA LEU A 276 80.08 12.72 -124.22
C LEU A 276 80.29 11.26 -124.63
N ALA A 277 79.51 10.32 -124.09
CA ALA A 277 79.48 8.93 -124.52
C ALA A 277 78.81 8.79 -125.88
N GLY A 278 77.84 9.65 -126.22
CA GLY A 278 77.27 9.78 -127.56
C GLY A 278 78.25 10.39 -128.56
N GLU A 279 79.06 11.37 -128.15
CA GLU A 279 80.16 11.94 -128.93
C GLU A 279 81.31 10.92 -129.08
N LEU A 280 81.63 10.16 -128.02
CA LEU A 280 82.53 9.01 -128.05
C LEU A 280 81.94 7.82 -128.81
N LYS A 281 80.63 7.71 -128.94
CA LYS A 281 79.95 6.73 -129.79
C LYS A 281 79.94 7.19 -131.24
N GLN A 282 79.89 8.48 -131.53
CA GLN A 282 80.12 9.00 -132.89
C GLN A 282 81.59 8.87 -133.33
N LEU A 283 82.54 9.04 -132.39
CA LEU A 283 83.96 8.72 -132.61
C LEU A 283 84.22 7.22 -132.59
N GLY A 284 83.44 6.47 -131.81
CA GLY A 284 83.45 5.02 -131.66
C GLY A 284 82.86 4.31 -132.86
N ASP A 285 81.81 4.82 -133.48
CA ASP A 285 81.22 4.33 -134.75
C ASP A 285 82.19 4.57 -135.93
N GLY A 286 83.14 5.51 -135.78
CA GLY A 286 84.30 5.67 -136.67
C GLY A 286 85.47 4.73 -136.36
N LEU A 287 85.52 4.13 -135.15
CA LEU A 287 86.58 3.23 -134.69
C LEU A 287 86.16 1.75 -134.67
N THR A 288 84.86 1.44 -134.54
CA THR A 288 84.27 0.09 -134.61
C THR A 288 84.23 -0.42 -136.05
N ALA A 289 84.19 0.47 -137.05
CA ALA A 289 84.53 0.12 -138.44
C ALA A 289 86.01 -0.31 -138.63
N ALA A 290 86.87 -0.08 -137.63
CA ALA A 290 88.30 -0.43 -137.65
C ALA A 290 88.72 -1.37 -136.49
N HIS A 291 87.79 -1.84 -135.65
CA HIS A 291 88.07 -2.74 -134.53
C HIS A 291 87.13 -3.95 -134.43
N GLU A 292 86.17 -4.09 -135.34
CA GLU A 292 85.52 -5.38 -135.64
C GLU A 292 86.45 -6.37 -136.37
N GLU A 293 87.71 -5.97 -136.62
CA GLU A 293 88.82 -6.86 -137.00
C GLU A 293 89.62 -7.43 -135.82
N ILE A 294 89.32 -7.06 -134.56
CA ILE A 294 89.97 -7.61 -133.36
C ILE A 294 88.92 -8.10 -132.35
N HIS A 295 88.31 -9.19 -132.78
CA HIS A 295 87.79 -10.29 -132.00
C HIS A 295 88.38 -10.43 -130.58
N GLY A 296 87.50 -10.38 -129.58
CA GLY A 296 87.62 -11.22 -128.38
C GLY A 296 88.42 -10.66 -127.22
N LEU A 297 87.70 -10.39 -126.13
CA LEU A 297 87.90 -10.96 -124.77
C LEU A 297 87.44 -9.94 -123.71
N GLY A 298 86.54 -10.33 -122.80
CA GLY A 298 86.34 -9.55 -121.57
C GLY A 298 85.01 -9.72 -120.85
N GLU A 299 84.66 -10.95 -120.49
CA GLU A 299 83.56 -11.29 -119.58
C GLU A 299 83.79 -10.86 -118.11
N THR A 300 82.73 -10.33 -117.50
CA THR A 300 82.27 -10.47 -116.09
C THR A 300 82.85 -9.64 -114.92
N LEU A 301 81.95 -9.52 -113.92
CA LEU A 301 82.07 -9.22 -112.47
C LEU A 301 81.62 -7.80 -112.06
N ALA A 302 80.88 -7.53 -110.97
CA ALA A 302 80.12 -8.26 -109.95
C ALA A 302 79.57 -7.21 -108.94
N GLY A 303 78.56 -7.53 -108.11
CA GLY A 303 78.24 -6.75 -106.88
C GLY A 303 76.74 -6.66 -106.53
N VAL A 304 76.12 -7.64 -105.86
CA VAL A 304 75.87 -7.72 -104.39
C VAL A 304 74.90 -6.61 -103.90
N ALA A 305 73.61 -6.90 -103.72
CA ALA A 305 72.94 -7.39 -102.49
C ALA A 305 73.04 -6.43 -101.28
N LEU A 306 71.87 -6.00 -100.75
CA LEU A 306 71.63 -5.68 -99.32
C LEU A 306 70.18 -5.14 -99.17
N ASP A 307 69.33 -5.88 -98.46
CA ASP A 307 68.29 -5.33 -97.58
C ASP A 307 67.82 -6.43 -96.62
N GLY A 308 68.49 -6.51 -95.47
CA GLY A 308 68.30 -7.55 -94.48
C GLY A 308 68.74 -7.14 -93.07
N VAL A 309 68.49 -5.88 -92.66
CA VAL A 309 68.82 -5.39 -91.30
C VAL A 309 67.67 -4.64 -90.61
N ARG A 310 66.50 -4.44 -91.25
CA ARG A 310 65.41 -3.64 -90.65
C ARG A 310 64.38 -4.40 -89.79
N LEU A 311 64.55 -5.71 -89.56
CA LEU A 311 63.57 -6.56 -88.86
C LEU A 311 64.03 -7.09 -87.49
N GLU A 312 65.28 -6.82 -87.07
CA GLU A 312 65.79 -7.25 -85.76
C GLU A 312 65.56 -6.17 -84.68
N GLU A 313 65.71 -4.87 -85.00
CA GLU A 313 65.44 -3.76 -84.06
C GLU A 313 63.95 -3.66 -83.66
N GLU A 314 63.03 -3.91 -84.60
CA GLU A 314 61.58 -3.89 -84.31
C GLU A 314 61.15 -5.09 -83.42
N ARG A 315 61.87 -6.21 -83.48
CA ARG A 315 61.60 -7.39 -82.64
C ARG A 315 62.09 -7.20 -81.21
N GLU A 316 63.22 -6.52 -81.01
CA GLU A 316 63.74 -6.19 -79.68
C GLU A 316 62.85 -5.18 -78.95
N PHE A 317 62.35 -4.16 -79.66
CA PHE A 317 61.43 -3.17 -79.08
C PHE A 317 60.09 -3.79 -78.65
N VAL A 318 59.51 -4.67 -79.48
CA VAL A 318 58.28 -5.41 -79.14
C VAL A 318 58.51 -6.38 -77.96
N SER A 319 59.71 -6.95 -77.84
CA SER A 319 60.08 -7.78 -76.69
C SER A 319 60.21 -6.97 -75.40
N GLN A 320 60.75 -5.75 -75.46
CA GLN A 320 60.85 -4.85 -74.30
C GLN A 320 59.48 -4.41 -73.81
N LEU A 321 58.59 -3.95 -74.70
CA LEU A 321 57.21 -3.57 -74.35
C LEU A 321 56.41 -4.74 -73.76
N ARG A 322 56.61 -5.96 -74.26
CA ARG A 322 55.95 -7.16 -73.70
C ARG A 322 56.42 -7.44 -72.27
N ASN A 323 57.71 -7.26 -71.99
CA ASN A 323 58.27 -7.45 -70.65
C ASN A 323 57.76 -6.38 -69.67
N GLU A 324 57.69 -5.11 -70.08
CA GLU A 324 57.14 -4.02 -69.27
C GLU A 324 55.64 -4.22 -68.97
N MET A 325 54.87 -4.68 -69.97
CA MET A 325 53.47 -5.00 -69.74
C MET A 325 53.31 -6.17 -68.75
N HIS A 326 54.19 -7.18 -68.82
CA HIS A 326 54.22 -8.27 -67.85
C HIS A 326 54.62 -7.84 -66.44
N THR A 327 55.54 -6.88 -66.28
CA THR A 327 55.89 -6.37 -64.95
C THR A 327 54.74 -5.57 -64.35
N LEU A 328 54.08 -4.71 -65.12
CA LEU A 328 52.92 -3.95 -64.65
C LEU A 328 51.72 -4.83 -64.29
N VAL A 329 51.48 -5.91 -65.06
CA VAL A 329 50.44 -6.89 -64.72
C VAL A 329 50.77 -7.59 -63.40
N LYS A 330 52.03 -8.02 -63.19
CA LYS A 330 52.46 -8.65 -61.93
C LYS A 330 52.38 -7.71 -60.73
N GLU A 331 52.72 -6.43 -60.90
CA GLU A 331 52.59 -5.42 -59.85
C GLU A 331 51.13 -5.17 -59.48
N ARG A 332 50.25 -5.11 -60.49
CA ARG A 332 48.80 -4.99 -60.27
C ARG A 332 48.22 -6.23 -59.59
N GLU A 333 48.65 -7.43 -59.96
CA GLU A 333 48.25 -8.68 -59.31
C GLU A 333 48.68 -8.70 -57.84
N ARG A 334 49.94 -8.36 -57.54
CA ARG A 334 50.42 -8.26 -56.15
C ARG A 334 49.64 -7.24 -55.33
N PHE A 335 49.35 -6.06 -55.89
CA PHE A 335 48.55 -5.06 -55.20
C PHE A 335 47.13 -5.55 -54.90
N LEU A 336 46.51 -6.28 -55.82
CA LEU A 336 45.19 -6.88 -55.60
C LEU A 336 45.23 -7.99 -54.55
N ASP A 337 46.28 -8.82 -54.54
CA ASP A 337 46.48 -9.86 -53.53
C ASP A 337 46.67 -9.25 -52.13
N GLU A 338 47.47 -8.19 -52.00
CA GLU A 338 47.65 -7.44 -50.75
C GLU A 338 46.32 -6.82 -50.25
N GLN A 339 45.51 -6.27 -51.16
CA GLN A 339 44.19 -5.73 -50.80
C GLN A 339 43.20 -6.84 -50.40
N LEU A 340 43.26 -8.01 -51.03
CA LEU A 340 42.44 -9.16 -50.66
C LEU A 340 42.83 -9.71 -49.29
N GLU A 341 44.13 -9.77 -48.99
CA GLU A 341 44.65 -10.18 -47.68
C GLU A 341 44.21 -9.19 -46.59
N GLU A 342 44.34 -7.88 -46.81
CA GLU A 342 43.88 -6.85 -45.87
C GLU A 342 42.37 -6.93 -45.61
N LEU A 343 41.56 -7.18 -46.64
CA LEU A 343 40.11 -7.36 -46.49
C LEU A 343 39.78 -8.68 -45.78
N SER A 344 40.55 -9.74 -45.98
CA SER A 344 40.38 -11.01 -45.27
C SER A 344 40.67 -10.86 -43.78
N GLU A 345 41.75 -10.17 -43.41
CA GLU A 345 42.06 -9.87 -42.00
C GLU A 345 40.99 -9.00 -41.35
N LYS A 346 40.51 -7.97 -42.05
CA LYS A 346 39.41 -7.12 -41.54
C LYS A 346 38.14 -7.93 -41.32
N ARG A 347 37.83 -8.85 -42.23
CA ARG A 347 36.68 -9.74 -42.09
C ARG A 347 36.84 -10.67 -40.89
N GLU A 348 38.00 -11.29 -40.69
CA GLU A 348 38.26 -12.14 -39.53
C GLU A 348 38.18 -11.36 -38.21
N ARG A 349 38.72 -10.13 -38.16
CA ARG A 349 38.58 -9.25 -36.98
C ARG A 349 37.11 -8.94 -36.69
N LEU A 350 36.31 -8.60 -37.71
CA LEU A 350 34.88 -8.34 -37.54
C LEU A 350 34.10 -9.59 -37.13
N GLU A 351 34.47 -10.78 -37.62
CA GLU A 351 33.86 -12.04 -37.21
C GLU A 351 34.20 -12.37 -35.74
N LEU A 352 35.43 -12.10 -35.29
CA LEU A 352 35.83 -12.21 -33.89
C LEU A 352 35.07 -11.23 -33.00
N GLU A 353 34.99 -9.95 -33.39
CA GLU A 353 34.22 -8.94 -32.66
C GLU A 353 32.74 -9.31 -32.57
N ARG A 354 32.14 -9.76 -33.68
CA ARG A 354 30.76 -10.25 -33.70
C ARG A 354 30.55 -11.44 -32.78
N SER A 355 31.49 -12.40 -32.76
CA SER A 355 31.44 -13.56 -31.87
C SER A 355 31.54 -13.15 -30.40
N ALA A 356 32.37 -12.15 -30.08
CA ALA A 356 32.53 -11.62 -28.74
C ALA A 356 31.27 -10.85 -28.26
N VAL A 357 30.66 -10.06 -29.15
CA VAL A 357 29.39 -9.37 -28.86
C VAL A 357 28.27 -10.38 -28.66
N ASN A 358 28.14 -11.39 -29.51
CA ASN A 358 27.13 -12.44 -29.33
C ASN A 358 27.33 -13.19 -28.01
N SER A 359 28.57 -13.53 -27.66
CA SER A 359 28.88 -14.21 -26.39
C SER A 359 28.62 -13.34 -25.15
N ARG A 360 28.70 -12.00 -25.27
CA ARG A 360 28.27 -11.08 -24.21
C ARG A 360 26.75 -11.06 -24.13
N TRP A 361 26.07 -10.93 -25.26
CA TRP A 361 24.62 -10.88 -25.30
C TRP A 361 23.95 -12.17 -24.79
N ASP A 362 24.53 -13.32 -25.09
CA ASP A 362 24.07 -14.61 -24.57
C ASP A 362 24.26 -14.72 -23.04
N ARG A 363 25.37 -14.19 -22.50
CA ARG A 363 25.59 -14.12 -21.05
C ARG A 363 24.59 -13.17 -20.38
N ASP A 364 24.45 -11.95 -20.88
CA ASP A 364 23.50 -10.97 -20.35
C ASP A 364 22.06 -11.52 -20.40
N ARG A 365 21.72 -12.26 -21.45
CA ARG A 365 20.43 -12.94 -21.58
C ARG A 365 20.27 -14.06 -20.55
N GLN A 366 21.30 -14.87 -20.31
CA GLN A 366 21.26 -15.94 -19.30
C GLN A 366 21.16 -15.36 -17.88
N ASP A 367 21.92 -14.31 -17.58
CA ASP A 367 21.90 -13.60 -16.30
C ASP A 367 20.53 -12.94 -16.08
N GLY A 368 19.97 -12.30 -17.12
CA GLY A 368 18.62 -11.75 -17.08
C GLY A 368 17.54 -12.81 -16.85
N LEU A 369 17.65 -14.00 -17.47
CA LEU A 369 16.75 -15.12 -17.22
C LEU A 369 16.89 -15.67 -15.80
N ALA A 370 18.10 -15.74 -15.26
CA ALA A 370 18.35 -16.18 -13.89
C ALA A 370 17.75 -15.20 -12.85
N GLU A 371 17.91 -13.90 -13.05
CA GLU A 371 17.27 -12.88 -12.20
C GLU A 371 15.75 -12.93 -12.30
N LEU A 372 15.18 -13.10 -13.50
CA LEU A 372 13.73 -13.30 -13.66
C LEU A 372 13.22 -14.56 -12.93
N GLN A 373 13.97 -15.67 -12.97
CA GLN A 373 13.63 -16.88 -12.23
C GLN A 373 13.69 -16.66 -10.71
N LYS A 374 14.68 -15.91 -10.23
CA LYS A 374 14.80 -15.54 -8.81
C LYS A 374 13.61 -14.68 -8.35
N VAL A 375 13.24 -13.67 -9.13
CA VAL A 375 12.06 -12.83 -8.86
C VAL A 375 10.78 -13.66 -8.90
N ALA A 376 10.63 -14.56 -9.87
CA ALA A 376 9.49 -15.48 -9.92
C ALA A 376 9.42 -16.39 -8.68
N GLY A 377 10.57 -16.87 -8.19
CA GLY A 377 10.68 -17.62 -6.94
C GLY A 377 10.26 -16.82 -5.71
N GLN A 378 10.70 -15.56 -5.62
CA GLN A 378 10.29 -14.64 -4.54
C GLN A 378 8.78 -14.37 -4.57
N LEU A 379 8.21 -14.09 -5.75
CA LEU A 379 6.76 -13.92 -5.90
C LEU A 379 5.98 -15.17 -5.51
N ALA A 380 6.50 -16.36 -5.81
CA ALA A 380 5.89 -17.62 -5.38
C ALA A 380 5.98 -17.83 -3.86
N SER A 381 7.02 -17.32 -3.18
CA SER A 381 7.11 -17.31 -1.70
C SER A 381 6.07 -16.38 -1.10
N ILE A 382 6.01 -15.13 -1.58
CA ILE A 382 5.05 -14.13 -1.09
C ILE A 382 3.60 -14.60 -1.28
N ARG A 383 3.29 -15.27 -2.40
CA ARG A 383 1.96 -15.86 -2.62
C ARG A 383 1.64 -16.94 -1.60
N ARG A 384 2.60 -17.82 -1.26
CA ARG A 384 2.41 -18.84 -0.22
C ARG A 384 2.19 -18.21 1.14
N GLU A 385 3.01 -17.25 1.54
CA GLU A 385 2.86 -16.52 2.81
C GLU A 385 1.49 -15.82 2.91
N ARG A 386 1.04 -15.18 1.83
CA ARG A 386 -0.29 -14.57 1.76
C ARG A 386 -1.39 -15.61 1.94
N ASP A 387 -1.28 -16.77 1.28
CA ASP A 387 -2.29 -17.82 1.35
C ASP A 387 -2.32 -18.46 2.75
N ASP A 388 -1.16 -18.62 3.41
CA ASP A 388 -1.04 -19.09 4.80
C ASP A 388 -1.64 -18.08 5.80
N LEU A 389 -1.37 -16.78 5.61
CA LEU A 389 -2.00 -15.72 6.40
C LEU A 389 -3.51 -15.70 6.21
N PHE A 390 -3.99 -15.90 4.98
CA PHE A 390 -5.41 -15.97 4.68
C PHE A 390 -6.07 -17.19 5.34
N GLN A 391 -5.43 -18.37 5.33
CA GLN A 391 -5.90 -19.54 6.06
C GLN A 391 -5.94 -19.30 7.57
N THR A 392 -4.91 -18.66 8.13
CA THR A 392 -4.85 -18.30 9.54
C THR A 392 -5.99 -17.34 9.92
N LEU A 393 -6.27 -16.33 9.08
CA LEU A 393 -7.41 -15.42 9.27
C LEU A 393 -8.76 -16.13 9.18
N GLN A 394 -8.92 -17.08 8.27
CA GLN A 394 -10.14 -17.89 8.21
C GLN A 394 -10.31 -18.77 9.46
N GLN A 395 -9.21 -19.34 9.96
CA GLN A 395 -9.23 -20.14 11.18
C GLN A 395 -9.61 -19.28 12.39
N THR A 396 -8.96 -18.14 12.62
CA THR A 396 -9.29 -17.24 13.74
C THR A 396 -10.73 -16.72 13.64
N ARG A 397 -11.24 -16.46 12.43
CA ARG A 397 -12.66 -16.14 12.22
C ARG A 397 -13.59 -17.28 12.63
N ARG A 398 -13.27 -18.53 12.27
CA ARG A 398 -14.06 -19.71 12.68
C ARG A 398 -14.03 -19.90 14.19
N GLU A 399 -12.87 -19.70 14.82
CA GLU A 399 -12.71 -19.77 16.28
C GLU A 399 -13.51 -18.67 16.98
N PHE A 400 -13.51 -17.45 16.43
CA PHE A 400 -14.30 -16.34 16.95
C PHE A 400 -15.81 -16.60 16.84
N GLU A 401 -16.29 -17.09 15.69
CA GLU A 401 -17.71 -17.47 15.53
C GLU A 401 -18.09 -18.62 16.46
N ALA A 402 -17.21 -19.62 16.64
CA ALA A 402 -17.42 -20.69 17.60
C ALA A 402 -17.49 -20.17 19.05
N PHE A 403 -16.61 -19.24 19.43
CA PHE A 403 -16.65 -18.58 20.73
C PHE A 403 -17.94 -17.78 20.93
N LYS A 404 -18.34 -17.01 19.92
CA LYS A 404 -19.59 -16.23 19.93
C LYS A 404 -20.81 -17.14 20.10
N ASN A 405 -20.87 -18.26 19.40
CA ASN A 405 -21.96 -19.24 19.53
C ASN A 405 -21.98 -19.87 20.93
N ARG A 406 -20.81 -20.28 21.48
CA ARG A 406 -20.75 -20.77 22.87
C ARG A 406 -21.26 -19.75 23.87
N ARG A 407 -20.92 -18.47 23.70
CA ARG A 407 -21.38 -17.40 24.58
C ARG A 407 -22.88 -17.15 24.46
N LEU A 408 -23.44 -17.29 23.26
CA LEU A 408 -24.89 -17.25 23.04
C LEU A 408 -25.58 -18.43 23.75
N ASP A 409 -25.06 -19.65 23.60
CA ASP A 409 -25.57 -20.85 24.27
C ASP A 409 -25.50 -20.72 25.81
N GLU A 410 -24.40 -20.17 26.34
CA GLU A 410 -24.24 -19.88 27.77
C GLU A 410 -25.26 -18.85 28.27
N ASN A 411 -25.48 -17.78 27.51
CA ASN A 411 -26.49 -16.77 27.83
C ASN A 411 -27.91 -17.34 27.76
N GLU A 412 -28.22 -18.19 26.78
CA GLU A 412 -29.51 -18.89 26.71
C GLU A 412 -29.69 -19.85 27.88
N ALA A 413 -28.65 -20.61 28.25
CA ALA A 413 -28.66 -21.49 29.41
C ALA A 413 -28.86 -20.71 30.71
N GLN A 414 -28.19 -19.56 30.87
CA GLN A 414 -28.37 -18.66 32.00
C GLN A 414 -29.79 -18.08 32.03
N GLY A 415 -30.33 -17.64 30.89
CA GLY A 415 -31.71 -17.18 30.77
C GLY A 415 -32.75 -18.27 31.07
N ASN A 416 -32.46 -19.54 30.75
CA ASN A 416 -33.29 -20.68 31.12
C ASN A 416 -33.23 -20.95 32.63
N ARG A 417 -32.04 -20.92 33.24
CA ARG A 417 -31.87 -21.04 34.71
C ARG A 417 -32.61 -19.93 35.46
N GLU A 418 -32.53 -18.69 34.98
CA GLU A 418 -33.28 -17.58 35.57
C GLU A 418 -34.80 -17.78 35.45
N ARG A 419 -35.29 -18.28 34.31
CA ARG A 419 -36.71 -18.61 34.12
C ARG A 419 -37.16 -19.74 35.06
N GLU A 420 -36.35 -20.77 35.25
CA GLU A 420 -36.61 -21.83 36.23
C GLU A 420 -36.63 -21.29 37.66
N LEU A 421 -35.65 -20.49 38.06
CA LEU A 421 -35.61 -19.87 39.38
C LEU A 421 -36.85 -18.98 39.62
N ARG A 422 -37.27 -18.17 38.63
CA ARG A 422 -38.52 -17.40 38.71
C ARG A 422 -39.75 -18.30 38.83
N SER A 423 -39.79 -19.43 38.12
CA SER A 423 -40.87 -20.43 38.23
C SER A 423 -40.93 -21.06 39.62
N ILE A 424 -39.77 -21.42 40.19
CA ILE A 424 -39.66 -21.95 41.55
C ILE A 424 -40.11 -20.91 42.58
N ILE A 425 -39.64 -19.67 42.46
CA ILE A 425 -40.05 -18.56 43.34
C ILE A 425 -41.57 -18.36 43.27
N LYS A 426 -42.17 -18.34 42.08
CA LYS A 426 -43.63 -18.25 41.92
C LYS A 426 -44.36 -19.42 42.58
N ARG A 427 -43.86 -20.65 42.45
CA ARG A 427 -44.45 -21.84 43.10
C ARG A 427 -44.35 -21.75 44.63
N LEU A 428 -43.21 -21.32 45.15
CA LEU A 428 -43.01 -21.11 46.60
C LEU A 428 -43.90 -19.98 47.14
N GLN A 429 -44.07 -18.90 46.39
CA GLN A 429 -44.99 -17.81 46.74
C GLN A 429 -46.46 -18.25 46.73
N ALA A 430 -46.87 -19.05 45.75
CA ALA A 430 -48.21 -19.64 45.70
C ALA A 430 -48.46 -20.61 46.87
N ALA A 431 -47.47 -21.41 47.26
CA ALA A 431 -47.56 -22.31 48.42
C ALA A 431 -47.56 -21.57 49.77
N ARG A 432 -47.08 -20.31 49.81
CA ARG A 432 -47.07 -19.45 51.00
C ARG A 432 -48.36 -18.64 51.18
N GLN A 433 -49.29 -18.67 50.22
CA GLN A 433 -50.61 -18.10 50.46
C GLN A 433 -51.35 -18.99 51.48
N PRO A 434 -51.75 -18.44 52.63
CA PRO A 434 -52.50 -19.20 53.61
C PRO A 434 -53.84 -19.62 53.00
N PHE A 435 -54.13 -20.91 53.06
CA PHE A 435 -55.48 -21.42 52.87
C PHE A 435 -56.34 -20.89 54.02
N ASP A 436 -56.92 -19.70 53.86
CA ASP A 436 -58.05 -19.28 54.68
C ASP A 436 -59.28 -20.05 54.19
N LYS A 437 -59.53 -21.17 54.87
CA LYS A 437 -60.84 -21.76 55.09
C LYS A 437 -60.97 -22.14 56.55
#